data_AF-X1E773-F1
#
_entry.id   AF-X1E773-F1
#
_cell.length_a   1.000
_cell.length_b   1.000
_cell.length_c   1.000
_cell.angle_alpha   90.00
_cell.angle_beta   90.00
_cell.angle_gamma   90.00
#
_symmetry.space_group_name_H-M   'P 1'
#
loop_
_entity.id
_entity.type
_entity.pdbx_description
1 polymer ?
#
loop_
_entity_poly.entity_id
_entity_poly.type
_entity_poly.pdbx_seq_one_letter_code
_entity_poly.pdbx_strand_id
1 'polypeptide(L)' 'MGGIILVIVVVFVIVMIGKVVTVAFKLTGLDERTASFQTLSALTCTGFTTREAESV' A
#
# COMPACT_ATOMS: atom_id res chain seq x y z
N MET A 1 10.87 -14.26 -22.27
CA MET A 1 10.41 -14.93 -21.03
C MET A 1 10.96 -14.29 -19.76
N GLY A 2 12.28 -14.11 -19.59
CA GLY A 2 12.85 -13.55 -18.36
C GLY A 2 12.29 -12.19 -17.91
N GLY A 3 12.08 -11.25 -18.84
CA GLY A 3 11.51 -9.93 -18.49
C GLY A 3 10.08 -9.99 -17.94
N ILE A 4 9.24 -10.88 -18.49
CA ILE A 4 7.85 -11.06 -18.00
C ILE A 4 7.87 -11.65 -16.58
N ILE A 5 8.75 -12.64 -16.34
CA ILE A 5 8.92 -13.24 -15.00
C ILE A 5 9.36 -12.16 -14.01
N LEU A 6 10.30 -11.29 -14.39
CA LEU A 6 10.75 -10.19 -13.54
C LEU A 6 9.60 -9.25 -13.17
N VAL A 7 8.80 -8.83 -14.15
CA VAL A 7 7.64 -7.95 -13.89
C VAL A 7 6.65 -8.61 -12.92
N ILE A 8 6.34 -9.88 -13.12
CA ILE A 8 5.44 -10.63 -12.22
C ILE A 8 6.00 -10.66 -10.79
N VAL A 9 7.30 -10.96 -10.63
CA VAL A 9 7.95 -11.00 -9.32
C VAL A 9 7.92 -9.63 -8.64
N VAL A 10 8.24 -8.56 -9.38
CA VAL A 10 8.23 -7.19 -8.84
C VAL A 10 6.83 -6.79 -8.38
N VAL A 11 5.81 -7.01 -9.22
CA VAL A 11 4.42 -6.71 -8.87
C VAL A 11 3.97 -7.53 -7.66
N PHE A 12 4.32 -8.81 -7.61
CA PHE A 12 4.00 -9.68 -6.49
C PHE A 12 4.62 -9.18 -5.19
N VAL A 13 5.91 -8.81 -5.19
CA VAL A 13 6.62 -8.27 -4.03
C VAL A 13 5.97 -6.97 -3.54
N ILE A 14 5.65 -6.06 -4.46
CA ILE A 14 4.97 -4.79 -4.14
C ILE A 14 3.62 -5.04 -3.45
N VAL A 15 2.81 -5.95 -3.97
CA VAL A 15 1.52 -6.31 -3.38
C VAL A 15 1.69 -6.94 -1.99
N MET A 16 2.69 -7.80 -1.82
CA MET A 16 2.97 -8.43 -0.53
C MET A 16 3.42 -7.41 0.52
N ILE A 17 4.29 -6.47 0.15
CA ILE A 17 4.70 -5.36 1.02
C ILE A 17 3.47 -4.54 1.42
N GLY A 18 2.61 -4.18 0.46
CA GLY A 18 1.37 -3.46 0.72
C GLY A 18 0.51 -4.14 1.79
N LYS A 19 0.28 -5.45 1.66
CA LYS A 19 -0.51 -6.21 2.65
C LYS A 19 0.07 -6.18 4.06
N VAL A 20 1.38 -6.34 4.19
CA VAL A 20 2.06 -6.29 5.50
C VAL A 20 1.92 -4.91 6.12
N VAL A 21 2.11 -3.85 5.33
CA VAL A 21 1.99 -2.46 5.78
C VAL A 21 0.54 -2.12 6.19
N THR A 22 -0.46 -2.57 5.43
CA THR A 22 -1.88 -2.37 5.79
C THR A 22 -2.21 -3.04 7.12
N VAL A 23 -1.74 -4.27 7.35
CA VAL A 23 -1.92 -4.95 8.65
C VAL A 23 -1.22 -4.18 9.76
N ALA A 24 0.01 -3.71 9.54
CA ALA A 24 0.74 -2.91 10.52
C ALA A 24 -0.04 -1.64 10.89
N PHE A 25 -0.60 -0.92 9.91
CA PHE A 25 -1.45 0.25 10.16
C PHE A 25 -2.74 -0.09 10.93
N LYS A 26 -3.37 -1.22 10.64
CA LYS A 26 -4.53 -1.67 11.43
C LYS A 26 -4.17 -1.98 12.88
N LEU A 27 -2.97 -2.52 13.12
CA LEU A 27 -2.47 -2.78 14.48
C LEU A 27 -2.24 -1.48 15.27
N THR A 28 -2.05 -0.34 14.60
CA THR A 28 -2.00 0.98 15.26
C THR A 28 -3.38 1.57 15.56
N GLY A 29 -4.47 0.85 15.23
CA GLY A 29 -5.85 1.28 15.47
C GLY A 29 -6.52 2.01 14.30
N LEU A 30 -5.90 2.03 13.12
CA LEU A 30 -6.56 2.56 11.92
C LEU A 30 -7.63 1.59 11.41
N ASP A 31 -8.75 2.14 10.93
CA ASP A 31 -9.76 1.34 10.24
C ASP A 31 -9.24 0.87 8.87
N GLU A 32 -9.90 -0.16 8.31
CA GLU A 32 -9.48 -0.80 7.05
C GLU A 32 -9.28 0.22 5.92
N ARG A 33 -10.19 1.19 5.78
CA ARG A 33 -10.16 2.13 4.67
C ARG A 33 -8.96 3.07 4.79
N THR A 34 -8.78 3.68 5.95
CA THR A 34 -7.64 4.58 6.20
C THR A 34 -6.31 3.81 6.16
N ALA A 35 -6.23 2.60 6.72
CA ALA A 35 -5.00 1.79 6.67
C ALA A 35 -4.58 1.44 5.23
N SER A 36 -5.54 1.09 4.38
CA SER A 36 -5.29 0.80 2.95
C SER A 36 -4.85 2.05 2.20
N PHE A 37 -5.50 3.20 2.42
CA PHE A 37 -5.13 4.46 1.79
C PHE A 37 -3.71 4.91 2.19
N GLN A 38 -3.39 4.84 3.49
CA GLN A 38 -2.07 5.18 4.01
C GLN A 38 -0.98 4.24 3.48
N THR A 39 -1.31 2.97 3.27
CA THR A 39 -0.41 2.02 2.60
C THR A 39 -0.08 2.45 1.17
N LEU A 40 -1.10 2.81 0.38
CA LEU A 40 -0.95 3.27 -1.00
C LEU A 40 -0.15 4.57 -1.09
N SER A 41 -0.45 5.53 -0.21
CA SER A 41 0.27 6.79 -0.09
C SER A 41 1.76 6.58 0.20
N ALA A 42 2.08 5.72 1.17
CA ALA A 42 3.46 5.37 1.53
C ALA A 42 4.19 4.62 0.39
N LEU A 43 3.51 3.68 -0.27
CA LEU A 43 4.08 2.87 -1.35
C LEU A 43 4.38 3.70 -2.61
N THR A 44 3.57 4.72 -2.87
CA THR A 44 3.72 5.62 -4.03
C THR A 44 4.56 6.86 -3.71
N CYS A 45 5.01 7.01 -2.46
CA CYS A 45 5.75 8.17 -1.97
C CYS A 45 5.02 9.51 -2.19
N THR A 46 3.69 9.49 -2.28
CA THR A 46 2.87 10.70 -2.47
C THR A 46 2.71 11.49 -1.18
N GLY A 47 2.75 10.83 -0.02
CA GLY A 47 2.80 11.47 1.30
C GLY A 47 1.46 12.04 1.77
N PHE A 48 0.33 11.62 1.18
CA PHE A 48 -0.99 11.94 1.70
C PHE A 48 -1.24 11.28 3.06
N THR A 49 -1.75 12.06 4.02
CA THR A 49 -2.09 11.58 5.37
C THR A 49 -3.39 12.19 5.93
N THR A 50 -4.14 12.94 5.12
CA THR A 50 -5.35 13.65 5.55
C THR A 50 -6.61 12.93 5.08
N ARG A 51 -7.67 12.97 5.89
CA ARG A 51 -8.97 12.37 5.56
C ARG A 51 -9.60 12.99 4.29
N GLU A 52 -9.32 14.26 4.02
CA GLU A 52 -9.77 14.92 2.81
C GLU A 52 -9.19 14.27 1.55
N ALA A 53 -7.91 13.86 1.58
CA ALA A 53 -7.27 13.16 0.47
C ALA A 53 -7.86 11.75 0.25
N GLU A 54 -8.42 11.12 1.29
CA GLU A 54 -9.12 9.83 1.17
C GLU A 54 -10.48 9.93 0.46
N SER A 55 -10.99 11.15 0.27
CA SER A 55 -12.32 11.45 -0.26
C SER A 55 -12.33 11.92 -1.72
N VAL A 56 -11.15 12.20 -2.28
CA VAL A 56 -10.94 12.54 -3.70
C VAL A 56 -11.02 11.28 -4.55
#